data_AF-A0A1H0FQB4-F1
#
_entry.id   AF-A0A1H0FQB4-F1
#
_cell.length_a   1.000
_cell.length_b   1.000
_cell.length_c   1.000
_cell.angle_alpha   90.00
_cell.angle_beta   90.00
_cell.angle_gamma   90.00
#
_symmetry.space_group_name_H-M   'P 1'
#
loop_
_entity.id
_entity.type
_entity.pdbx_description
1 polymer ?
#
loop_
_entity_poly.entity_id
_entity_poly.type
_entity_poly.pdbx_seq_one_letter_code
_entity_poly.pdbx_strand_id
1 'polypeptide(L)' 'MNRTDLIKQGLFLKGLPIYETDIQHIQNIHFTINQAQTPLNAFPNLNKTVPITVVDKRLMLWQN' A
#
# COMPACT_ATOMS: atom_id res chain seq x y z
N MET A 1 19.03 15.15 -5.56
CA MET A 1 18.12 15.95 -4.72
C MET A 1 17.85 15.17 -3.45
N ASN A 2 18.07 15.74 -2.26
CA ASN A 2 17.92 15.01 -0.99
C ASN A 2 16.43 14.72 -0.73
N ARG A 3 16.10 13.53 -0.21
CA ARG A 3 14.72 13.15 0.15
C ARG A 3 14.12 14.12 1.18
N THR A 4 14.95 14.64 2.06
CA THR A 4 14.58 15.69 3.02
C THR A 4 14.17 16.99 2.31
N ASP A 5 14.93 17.41 1.29
CA ASP A 5 14.62 18.63 0.53
C ASP A 5 13.30 18.50 -0.22
N LEU A 6 13.02 17.32 -0.79
CA LEU A 6 11.74 17.04 -1.46
C LEU A 6 10.55 17.11 -0.51
N ILE A 7 10.69 16.60 0.72
CA ILE A 7 9.62 16.68 1.73
C ILE A 7 9.41 18.13 2.14
N LYS A 8 10.48 18.87 2.45
CA LYS A 8 10.40 20.28 2.83
C LYS A 8 9.77 21.13 1.72
N GLN A 9 10.19 20.92 0.48
CA GLN A 9 9.61 21.58 -0.69
C GLN A 9 8.12 21.23 -0.84
N GLY A 10 7.75 19.96 -0.68
CA GLY A 10 6.36 19.52 -0.77
C GLY A 10 5.47 20.11 0.33
N LEU A 11 5.97 20.22 1.56
CA LEU A 11 5.27 20.87 2.67
C LEU A 11 5.11 22.37 2.41
N PHE A 12 6.18 23.04 1.98
CA PHE A 12 6.18 24.46 1.63
C PHE A 12 5.15 24.77 0.54
N LEU A 13 5.13 24.01 -0.56
CA LEU A 13 4.18 24.18 -1.66
C LEU A 13 2.72 24.00 -1.23
N LYS A 14 2.47 23.26 -0.15
CA LYS A 14 1.13 23.04 0.41
C LYS A 14 0.77 24.01 1.53
N GLY A 15 1.66 24.96 1.86
CA GLY A 15 1.47 25.88 2.98
C GLY A 15 1.44 25.18 4.34
N LEU A 16 2.07 24.01 4.46
CA LEU A 16 2.14 23.25 5.71
C LEU A 16 3.37 23.67 6.52
N PRO A 17 3.27 23.69 7.86
CA PRO A 17 4.41 23.96 8.71
C PRO A 17 5.49 22.88 8.55
N ILE A 18 6.74 23.30 8.62
CA ILE A 18 7.90 22.41 8.52
C ILE A 18 8.47 22.23 9.93
N TYR A 19 8.23 21.06 10.50
CA TYR A 19 8.85 20.64 11.76
C TYR A 19 9.92 19.60 11.46
N GLU A 20 11.17 19.86 11.85
CA GLU A 20 12.30 18.94 11.58
C GLU A 20 12.09 17.56 12.21
N THR A 21 11.42 17.50 13.36
CA THR A 21 11.04 16.25 14.04
C THR A 21 10.12 15.38 13.18
N ASP A 22 9.28 16.01 12.36
CA ASP A 22 8.27 15.32 11.56
C ASP A 22 8.85 14.81 10.25
N ILE A 23 9.96 15.38 9.77
CA ILE A 23 10.58 14.96 8.51
C ILE A 23 10.95 13.48 8.54
N GLN A 24 11.57 13.02 9.63
CA GLN A 24 11.92 11.60 9.77
C GLN A 24 10.67 10.72 9.81
N HIS A 25 9.61 11.18 10.49
CA HIS A 25 8.34 10.44 10.56
C HIS A 25 7.68 10.32 9.17
N ILE A 26 7.64 11.42 8.40
CA ILE A 26 7.13 11.45 7.03
C ILE A 26 7.96 10.52 6.12
N GLN A 27 9.29 10.51 6.27
CA GLN A 27 10.16 9.60 5.54
C GLN A 27 9.85 8.13 5.84
N ASN A 28 9.63 7.78 7.10
CA ASN A 28 9.32 6.43 7.53
C ASN A 28 7.95 5.98 7.01
N ILE A 29 6.93 6.84 7.07
CA ILE A 29 5.61 6.56 6.49
C ILE A 29 5.74 6.33 4.99
N HIS A 30 6.41 7.23 4.29
CA HIS A 30 6.59 7.13 2.85
C HIS A 30 7.34 5.84 2.46
N PHE A 31 8.38 5.47 3.20
CA PHE A 31 9.09 4.20 3.01
C PHE A 31 8.16 3.00 3.20
N THR A 32 7.36 3.01 4.28
CA THR A 32 6.41 1.93 4.60
C THR A 32 5.37 1.75 3.50
N ILE A 33 4.81 2.85 2.98
CA ILE A 33 3.85 2.81 1.87
C ILE A 33 4.49 2.19 0.62
N ASN A 34 5.72 2.60 0.29
CA ASN A 34 6.42 2.07 -0.88
C ASN A 34 6.73 0.56 -0.74
N GLN A 35 7.09 0.11 0.46
CA GLN A 35 7.28 -1.32 0.73
C GLN A 35 5.96 -2.10 0.59
N ALA A 36 4.86 -1.56 1.12
CA ALA A 36 3.54 -2.17 1.03
C ALA A 36 2.97 -2.20 -0.41
N GLN A 37 3.46 -1.35 -1.31
CA GLN A 37 3.09 -1.37 -2.72
C GLN A 37 3.69 -2.57 -3.49
N THR A 38 4.85 -3.07 -3.07
CA THR A 38 5.53 -4.17 -3.77
C THR A 38 4.65 -5.42 -3.93
N PRO A 39 3.98 -5.93 -2.87
CA PRO A 39 3.02 -7.03 -2.99
C PRO A 39 1.86 -6.74 -3.93
N LEU A 40 1.36 -5.49 -3.99
CA LEU A 40 0.24 -5.14 -4.89
C LEU A 40 0.65 -5.21 -6.35
N ASN A 41 1.91 -4.90 -6.68
CA ASN A 41 2.43 -5.06 -8.03
C ASN A 41 2.60 -6.55 -8.40
N ALA A 42 3.03 -7.39 -7.45
CA ALA A 42 3.17 -8.83 -7.65
C ALA A 42 1.82 -9.56 -7.70
N PHE A 43 0.84 -9.07 -6.96
CA PHE A 43 -0.50 -9.65 -6.82
C PHE A 43 -1.56 -8.56 -7.06
N PRO A 44 -1.83 -8.20 -8.33
CA PRO A 44 -2.70 -7.07 -8.68
C PRO A 44 -4.18 -7.26 -8.28
N ASN A 45 -4.55 -8.46 -7.85
CA ASN A 45 -5.89 -8.79 -7.37
C ASN A 45 -5.95 -8.94 -5.84
N LEU A 46 -4.85 -8.72 -5.11
CA LEU A 46 -4.80 -8.89 -3.64
C LEU A 46 -5.80 -7.99 -2.91
N ASN A 47 -6.09 -6.81 -3.48
CA ASN A 47 -7.05 -5.85 -2.95
C ASN A 47 -8.44 -5.98 -3.59
N LYS A 48 -8.69 -6.99 -4.43
CA LYS A 48 -10.01 -7.21 -5.04
C LYS A 48 -10.82 -8.15 -4.16
N THR A 49 -12.03 -7.73 -3.83
CA THR A 49 -13.04 -8.63 -3.27
C THR A 49 -13.43 -9.64 -4.36
N VAL A 50 -12.95 -10.87 -4.23
CA VAL A 50 -13.36 -11.99 -5.08
C VAL A 50 -14.21 -12.95 -4.27
N PRO A 51 -15.34 -13.43 -4.80
CA PRO A 51 -16.14 -14.44 -4.12
C PRO A 51 -15.32 -15.72 -3.97
N ILE A 52 -15.19 -16.22 -2.74
CA ILE A 52 -14.63 -17.54 -2.49
C ILE A 52 -15.76 -18.55 -2.66
N THR A 53 -15.77 -19.25 -3.79
CA THR A 53 -16.71 -20.36 -4.02
C THR A 53 -16.15 -21.63 -3.38
N VAL A 54 -16.73 -22.04 -2.25
CA VAL A 54 -16.45 -23.34 -1.64
C VAL A 54 -17.39 -24.37 -2.26
N VAL A 55 -16.84 -25.33 -3.00
CA VAL A 55 -17.61 -26.44 -3.58
C VAL A 55 -17.45 -27.67 -2.69
N ASP A 56 -18.56 -28.25 -2.23
CA ASP A 56 -18.54 -29.57 -1.61
C ASP A 56 -18.27 -30.63 -2.68
N LYS A 57 -17.09 -31.26 -2.60
CA LYS A 57 -16.67 -32.32 -3.53
C LYS A 57 -17.63 -33.51 -3.55
N ARG A 58 -18.38 -33.75 -2.47
CA ARG A 58 -19.36 -34.85 -2.39
C ARG A 58 -20.54 -34.66 -3.33
N LEU A 59 -20.91 -33.41 -3.62
CA LEU A 59 -21.99 -33.09 -4.54
C LEU A 59 -21.59 -33.30 -6.02
N MET A 60 -20.29 -33.32 -6.33
CA MET A 60 -19.80 -33.63 -7.68
C MET A 60 -19.70 -35.14 -7.95
N LEU A 61 -19.79 -35.99 -6.92
CA LEU A 61 -19.75 -37.46 -7.05
C LEU A 61 -21.13 -38.07 -7.31
N TRP A 62 -22.21 -37.30 -7.16
CA TRP A 62 -23.60 -37.76 -7.35
C TRP A 62 -24.08 -37.73 -8.81
N GLN A 63 -23.24 -37.29 -9.76
CA GLN A 63 -23.58 -37.19 -11.19
C GLN A 63 -23.11 -38.40 -12.02
N ASN A 64 -22.68 -39.50 -11.39
CA ASN A 64 -22.36 -40.77 -12.06
C ASN A 64 -23.40 -41.85 -11.74
#